data_AF-A0A392MC75-F1
#
_entry.id   AF-A0A392MC75-F1
#
_cell.length_a   1.000
_cell.length_b   1.000
_cell.length_c   1.000
_cell.angle_alpha   90.00
_cell.angle_beta   90.00
_cell.angle_gamma   90.00
#
_symmetry.space_group_name_H-M   'P 1'
#
loop_
_entity.id
_entity.type
_entity.pdbx_description
1 polymer ?
#
loop_
_entity_poly.entity_id
_entity_poly.type
_entity_poly.pdbx_seq_one_letter_code
_entity_poly.pdbx_strand_id
1 'polypeptide(L)' 'MGLGMISSLAIHVANVDKWNVNGATGQSLDFKLRQAESNRMNITVNPNGGADFKTITEAINSIPAPNSRRVVVFIAPGLY' A
#
# COMPACT_ATOMS: atom_id res chain seq x y z
N MET A 1 23.79 -51.54 24.06
CA MET A 1 24.40 -50.28 24.54
C MET A 1 24.27 -49.26 23.44
N GLY A 2 23.66 -48.10 23.70
CA GLY A 2 23.49 -47.04 22.70
C GLY A 2 22.17 -46.30 22.83
N LEU A 3 21.93 -45.68 23.99
CA LEU A 3 20.82 -44.76 24.22
C LEU A 3 20.96 -43.53 23.32
N GLY A 4 19.85 -43.15 22.69
CA GLY A 4 19.38 -41.79 22.41
C GLY A 4 20.41 -40.69 22.18
N MET A 5 20.62 -40.34 20.92
CA MET A 5 20.81 -38.94 20.52
C MET A 5 19.77 -38.62 19.46
N ILE A 6 18.55 -38.34 19.89
CA ILE A 6 17.66 -37.51 19.07
C ILE A 6 18.36 -36.17 18.93
N SER A 7 18.76 -35.85 17.71
CA SER A 7 19.49 -34.63 17.36
C SER A 7 18.75 -33.41 17.89
N SER A 8 19.21 -32.87 19.03
CA SER A 8 18.68 -31.66 19.67
C SER A 8 18.76 -30.43 18.75
N LEU A 9 19.50 -30.53 17.64
CA LEU A 9 19.60 -29.53 16.59
C LEU A 9 18.36 -29.46 15.67
N ALA A 10 17.59 -30.53 15.51
CA ALA A 10 16.43 -30.53 14.61
C ALA A 10 15.23 -29.79 15.22
N ILE A 11 15.07 -29.89 16.54
CA ILE A 11 13.95 -29.27 17.29
C ILE A 11 14.15 -27.76 17.45
N HIS A 12 15.41 -27.30 17.45
CA HIS A 12 15.72 -25.87 17.54
C HIS A 12 15.35 -25.09 16.25
N VAL A 13 15.43 -25.74 15.09
CA VAL A 13 15.12 -25.12 13.79
C VAL A 13 13.61 -25.14 13.51
N ALA A 14 12.92 -26.25 13.79
CA ALA A 14 11.48 -26.39 13.50
C ALA A 14 10.56 -25.41 14.26
N ASN A 15 11.07 -24.73 15.30
CA ASN A 15 10.34 -23.69 16.03
C ASN A 15 10.59 -22.27 15.47
N VAL A 16 11.67 -22.05 14.73
CA VAL A 16 11.94 -20.76 14.06
C VAL A 16 10.96 -20.56 12.90
N ASP A 17 10.60 -21.64 12.20
CA ASP A 17 9.65 -21.60 11.09
C ASP A 17 8.20 -21.40 11.54
N LYS A 18 7.87 -21.74 12.80
CA LYS A 18 6.52 -21.58 13.38
C LYS A 18 6.14 -20.14 13.72
N TRP A 19 7.14 -19.25 13.77
CA TRP A 19 6.94 -17.81 13.94
C TRP A 19 7.34 -17.02 12.70
N ASN A 20 7.60 -17.68 11.57
CA ASN A 20 7.69 -16.97 10.29
C ASN A 20 6.27 -16.56 9.86
N VAL A 21 5.76 -15.54 10.55
CA VAL A 21 4.59 -14.77 10.18
C VAL A 21 4.94 -14.05 8.88
N ASN A 22 4.76 -14.73 7.75
CA ASN A 22 4.82 -14.18 6.39
C ASN A 22 3.85 -12.99 6.16
N GLY A 23 3.26 -12.43 7.21
CA GLY A 23 2.44 -11.21 7.19
C GLY A 23 2.89 -10.10 8.15
N ALA A 24 4.02 -10.23 8.88
CA ALA A 24 4.43 -9.22 9.88
C ALA A 24 5.87 -8.68 9.72
N THR A 25 6.55 -8.93 8.59
CA THR A 25 7.75 -8.17 8.24
C THR A 25 7.35 -7.05 7.28
N GLY A 26 7.60 -5.79 7.66
CA GLY A 26 7.37 -4.60 6.82
C GLY A 26 8.15 -4.56 5.50
N GLN A 27 8.75 -5.67 5.06
CA GLN A 27 9.37 -5.85 3.74
C GLN A 27 8.32 -5.95 2.61
N SER A 28 7.11 -6.39 2.95
CA SER A 28 5.90 -6.23 2.13
C SER A 28 5.02 -5.11 2.69
N LEU A 29 5.55 -3.90 2.89
CA LEU A 29 4.74 -2.74 2.49
C LEU A 29 4.35 -3.01 1.03
N ASP A 30 3.09 -3.41 0.86
CA ASP A 30 2.54 -4.11 -0.30
C ASP A 30 3.16 -3.59 -1.60
N PHE A 31 3.75 -4.45 -2.43
CA PHE A 31 4.44 -4.00 -3.66
C PHE A 31 3.55 -3.06 -4.49
N LYS A 32 2.24 -3.30 -4.46
CA LYS A 32 1.22 -2.44 -5.07
C LYS A 32 1.14 -1.06 -4.42
N LEU A 33 1.21 -0.97 -3.09
CA LEU A 33 1.27 0.30 -2.38
C LEU A 33 2.53 1.09 -2.76
N ARG A 34 3.71 0.45 -2.73
CA ARG A 34 4.97 1.12 -3.12
C ARG A 34 4.95 1.62 -4.56
N GLN A 35 4.44 0.81 -5.48
CA GLN A 35 4.27 1.20 -6.87
C GLN A 35 3.29 2.39 -7.01
N ALA A 36 2.19 2.37 -6.26
CA ALA A 36 1.20 3.43 -6.30
C ALA A 36 1.73 4.77 -5.77
N GLU A 37 2.58 4.74 -4.73
CA GLU A 37 3.20 5.93 -4.15
C GLU A 37 4.35 6.49 -5.00
N SER A 38 5.08 5.63 -5.73
CA SER A 38 6.22 6.06 -6.57
C SER A 38 5.81 6.93 -7.75
N ASN A 39 4.53 6.92 -8.15
CA ASN A 39 4.01 7.72 -9.28
C ASN A 39 2.70 8.42 -8.90
N ARG A 40 2.72 9.12 -7.78
CA ARG A 40 1.58 9.88 -7.25
C ARG A 40 1.09 10.93 -8.26
N MET A 41 -0.23 11.02 -8.41
CA MET A 41 -0.90 12.09 -9.15
C MET A 41 -1.55 13.07 -8.19
N ASN A 42 -1.34 14.36 -8.41
CA ASN A 42 -1.96 15.44 -7.65
C ASN A 42 -2.94 16.18 -8.56
N ILE A 43 -4.17 16.35 -8.10
CA ILE A 43 -5.20 17.12 -8.80
C ILE A 43 -5.88 18.07 -7.81
N THR A 44 -6.20 19.26 -8.27
CA THR A 44 -6.78 20.34 -7.48
C THR A 44 -8.21 20.64 -7.93
N VAL A 45 -9.09 20.93 -6.98
CA VAL A 45 -10.50 21.25 -7.25
C VAL A 45 -10.91 22.52 -6.53
N ASN A 46 -11.38 23.51 -7.27
CA ASN A 46 -11.86 24.77 -6.73
C ASN A 46 -13.10 25.28 -7.52
N PRO A 47 -14.28 25.41 -6.88
CA PRO A 47 -15.51 25.83 -7.56
C PRO A 47 -15.42 27.29 -7.99
N ASN A 48 -14.57 28.08 -7.32
CA ASN A 48 -14.30 29.47 -7.63
C ASN A 48 -13.21 29.64 -8.70
N GLY A 49 -12.66 28.55 -9.24
CA GLY A 49 -11.64 28.54 -10.30
C GLY A 49 -10.18 28.54 -9.78
N GLY A 50 -9.23 28.60 -10.71
CA GLY A 50 -7.79 28.59 -10.38
C GLY A 50 -7.21 27.23 -9.96
N ALA A 51 -7.91 26.14 -10.28
CA ALA A 51 -7.52 24.76 -10.03
C ALA A 51 -7.68 23.93 -11.32
N ASP A 52 -7.26 22.66 -11.28
CA ASP A 52 -7.38 21.74 -12.42
C ASP A 52 -8.85 21.49 -12.80
N PHE A 53 -9.73 21.39 -11.80
CA PHE A 53 -11.16 21.15 -11.99
C PHE A 53 -12.02 22.08 -11.12
N LYS A 54 -13.29 22.28 -11.51
CA LYS A 54 -14.26 23.03 -10.70
C LYS A 54 -15.09 22.13 -9.81
N THR A 55 -15.35 20.90 -10.24
CA THR A 55 -16.18 19.94 -9.51
C THR A 55 -15.40 18.68 -9.12
N ILE A 56 -15.87 18.00 -8.07
CA ILE A 56 -15.32 16.71 -7.64
C ILE A 56 -15.56 15.63 -8.71
N THR A 57 -16.72 15.68 -9.37
CA THR A 57 -17.10 14.73 -10.43
C THR A 57 -16.15 14.79 -11.63
N GLU A 58 -15.81 15.98 -12.11
CA GLU A 58 -14.84 16.14 -13.21
C GLU A 58 -13.47 15.58 -12.82
N ALA A 59 -13.03 15.87 -11.60
CA ALA A 59 -11.76 15.38 -11.08
C ALA A 59 -11.74 13.84 -11.04
N ILE A 60 -12.80 13.19 -10.56
CA ILE A 60 -12.92 11.72 -10.55
C ILE A 60 -12.94 11.16 -11.98
N ASN A 61 -13.72 11.76 -12.88
CA ASN A 61 -13.82 11.30 -14.27
C ASN A 61 -12.50 11.45 -15.05
N SER A 62 -11.61 12.33 -14.61
CA SER A 62 -10.28 12.50 -15.22
C SER A 62 -9.31 11.35 -14.91
N ILE A 63 -9.59 10.53 -13.89
CA ILE A 63 -8.70 9.46 -13.46
C ILE A 63 -8.86 8.25 -14.41
N PRO A 64 -7.81 7.87 -15.15
CA PRO A 64 -7.91 6.75 -16.09
C PRO A 64 -8.07 5.41 -15.36
N ALA A 65 -8.97 4.57 -15.86
CA ALA A 65 -9.11 3.18 -15.44
C ALA A 65 -8.26 2.25 -16.33
N PRO A 66 -7.58 1.21 -15.77
CA PRO A 66 -7.44 0.93 -14.35
C PRO A 66 -6.42 1.87 -13.68
N ASN A 67 -6.72 2.32 -12.46
CA ASN A 67 -5.81 3.18 -11.71
C ASN A 67 -4.86 2.36 -10.83
N SER A 68 -3.56 2.39 -11.14
CA SER A 68 -2.49 1.74 -10.37
C SER A 68 -1.64 2.71 -9.54
N ARG A 69 -2.00 3.99 -9.52
CA ARG A 69 -1.28 5.05 -8.79
C ARG A 69 -2.13 5.67 -7.71
N ARG A 70 -1.49 6.23 -6.68
CA ARG A 70 -2.20 7.05 -5.70
C ARG A 70 -2.56 8.37 -6.35
N VAL A 71 -3.85 8.70 -6.34
CA VAL A 71 -4.36 10.00 -6.75
C VAL A 71 -4.75 10.76 -5.49
N VAL A 72 -4.24 11.97 -5.33
CA VAL A 72 -4.59 12.85 -4.22
C VAL A 72 -5.28 14.08 -4.76
N VAL A 73 -6.54 14.23 -4.34
CA VAL A 73 -7.41 15.33 -4.73
C VAL A 73 -7.37 16.39 -3.64
N PHE A 74 -6.80 17.55 -3.94
CA PHE A 74 -6.78 18.72 -3.08
C PHE A 74 -8.05 19.54 -3.35
N ILE A 75 -8.96 19.55 -2.38
CA ILE A 75 -10.24 20.24 -2.49
C ILE A 75 -10.15 21.55 -1.71
N ALA A 76 -10.35 22.67 -2.41
CA ALA A 76 -10.41 23.99 -1.78
C ALA A 76 -11.66 24.14 -0.88
N PRO A 77 -11.72 25.15 0.02
CA PRO A 77 -12.95 25.45 0.72
C PRO A 77 -14.07 25.89 -0.24
N GLY A 78 -15.29 25.41 -0.02
CA GLY A 78 -16.44 25.77 -0.84
C GLY A 78 -17.61 24.81 -0.69
N LEU A 79 -18.69 25.10 -1.41
CA LEU A 79 -19.82 24.19 -1.60
C LEU A 79 -19.63 23.46 -2.94
N TYR A 80 -19.80 22.14 -2.94
CA TYR A 80 -19.50 21.23 -4.05
C TYR A 80 -20.67 20.31 -4.35
#